data_AF-A0A820E6B6-F1
#
_entry.id   AF-A0A820E6B6-F1
#
_cell.length_a   1.000
_cell.length_b   1.000
_cell.length_c   1.000
_cell.angle_alpha   90.00
_cell.angle_beta   90.00
_cell.angle_gamma   90.00
#
_symmetry.space_group_name_H-M   'P 1'
#
loop_
_entity.id
_entity.type
_entity.pdbx_description
1 polymer ?
#
loop_
_entity_poly.entity_id
_entity_poly.type
_entity_poly.pdbx_seq_one_letter_code
_entity_poly.pdbx_strand_id
1 'polypeptide(L)' 'INAITAASEAACLILSVDETIKVPKSAAETSNAAKAMNMG' A
#
# COMPACT_ATOMS: atom_id res chain seq x y z
N ILE A 1 -13.65 -11.70 -26.99
CA ILE A 1 -13.06 -12.74 -26.10
C ILE A 1 -12.01 -12.00 -25.27
N ASN A 2 -12.14 -11.77 -23.96
CA ASN A 2 -12.91 -12.51 -22.97
C ASN A 2 -13.14 -11.67 -21.69
N ALA A 3 -13.75 -10.49 -21.81
CA ALA A 3 -13.92 -9.55 -20.69
C ALA A 3 -14.60 -10.19 -19.47
N ILE A 4 -15.59 -11.05 -19.71
CA ILE A 4 -16.26 -11.81 -18.65
C ILE A 4 -15.30 -12.78 -17.97
N THR A 5 -14.53 -13.57 -18.72
CA THR A 5 -13.58 -14.50 -18.10
C THR A 5 -12.48 -13.77 -17.33
N ALA A 6 -11.96 -12.66 -17.85
CA ALA A 6 -10.99 -11.85 -17.14
C ALA A 6 -11.58 -11.28 -15.83
N ALA A 7 -12.84 -10.82 -15.87
CA ALA A 7 -13.54 -10.36 -14.67
C ALA A 7 -13.79 -11.49 -13.67
N SER A 8 -14.17 -12.68 -14.13
CA SER A 8 -14.41 -13.85 -13.29
C SER A 8 -13.13 -14.36 -12.64
N GLU A 9 -12.01 -14.43 -13.38
CA GLU A 9 -10.72 -14.83 -12.83
C GLU A 9 -10.23 -13.82 -11.79
N ALA A 10 -10.34 -12.51 -12.07
CA ALA A 10 -10.03 -11.48 -11.08
C ALA A 10 -10.90 -11.58 -9.83
N ALA A 11 -12.20 -11.89 -9.97
CA ALA A 11 -13.10 -12.09 -8.85
C ALA A 11 -12.71 -13.32 -8.02
N CYS A 12 -12.40 -14.46 -8.66
CA CYS A 12 -11.93 -15.65 -7.97
C CYS A 12 -10.63 -15.39 -7.18
N LEU A 13 -9.71 -14.59 -7.75
CA LEU A 13 -8.48 -14.19 -7.07
C LEU A 13 -8.74 -13.31 -5.85
N ILE A 14 -9.66 -12.34 -5.93
CA ILE A 14 -9.95 -11.42 -4.82
C ILE A 14 -10.76 -12.11 -3.70
N LEU A 15 -11.75 -12.93 -4.06
CA LEU A 15 -12.65 -13.57 -3.10
C LEU A 15 -12.00 -14.73 -2.32
N SER A 16 -10.88 -15.26 -2.80
CA SER A 16 -10.11 -16.32 -2.12
C SER A 16 -9.09 -15.78 -1.12
N VAL A 17 -8.99 -14.46 -0.96
CA VAL A 17 -8.08 -13.81 -0.01
C VAL A 17 -8.85 -13.46 1.26
N ASP A 18 -8.48 -14.09 2.38
CA ASP A 18 -9.13 -13.85 3.67
C ASP A 18 -8.73 -12.49 4.28
N GLU A 19 -7.45 -12.14 4.23
CA GLU A 19 -6.91 -10.92 4.83
C GLU A 19 -5.78 -10.32 3.97
N THR A 20 -5.55 -9.02 4.13
CA THR A 20 -4.43 -8.32 3.48
C THR A 20 -3.54 -7.64 4.51
N ILE A 21 -2.23 -7.65 4.26
CA ILE A 21 -1.26 -6.98 5.13
C ILE A 21 -0.95 -5.58 4.58
N LYS A 22 -1.28 -4.54 5.36
CA LYS A 22 -0.93 -3.16 5.02
C LYS A 22 0.52 -2.87 5.39
N VAL A 23 1.32 -2.48 4.40
CA VAL A 23 2.71 -2.07 4.63
C VAL A 23 2.72 -0.86 5.58
N PRO A 24 3.51 -0.90 6.68
CA PRO A 24 3.63 0.24 7.58
C PRO A 24 4.22 1.43 6.83
N LYS A 25 3.66 2.62 7.06
CA LYS A 25 4.30 3.85 6.56
C LYS A 25 5.62 3.99 7.31
N SER A 26 6.72 4.19 6.59
CA SER A 26 7.96 4.64 7.22
C SER A 26 7.64 5.92 7.99
N ALA A 27 7.92 5.95 9.29
CA ALA A 27 8.05 7.22 9.97
C ALA A 27 9.17 7.95 9.22
N ALA A 28 8.84 9.03 8.52
CA ALA A 28 9.85 10.03 8.28
C ALA A 28 10.25 10.46 9.69
N GLU A 29 11.33 9.89 10.21
CA GLU A 29 12.03 10.52 11.32
C GLU A 29 12.24 11.94 10.84
N THR A 30 11.62 12.91 11.51
CA THR A 30 12.06 14.29 11.43
C THR A 30 13.53 14.22 11.76
N SER A 31 14.36 14.17 10.72
CA SER A 31 15.79 14.00 10.90
C SER A 31 16.22 15.13 11.82
N ASN A 32 17.12 14.83 12.75
CA ASN A 32 17.66 15.88 13.61
C ASN A 32 18.24 17.04 12.78
N ALA A 33 18.60 16.78 11.51
CA ALA A 33 18.92 17.78 10.50
C ALA A 33 17.75 18.71 10.12
N ALA A 34 16.55 18.19 9.87
CA ALA A 34 15.35 19.01 9.62
C ALA A 34 14.95 19.85 10.84
N LYS A 35 15.12 19.32 12.06
CA LYS A 35 14.88 20.06 13.31
C LYS A 35 15.93 21.15 13.56
N ALA A 36 17.19 20.91 13.17
CA ALA A 36 18.27 21.88 13.30
C ALA A 36 18.14 23.07 12.32
N MET A 37 17.57 22.85 11.13
CA MET A 37 17.38 23.92 10.14
C MET A 37 16.19 24.85 10.42
N ASN A 38 15.28 24.49 11.33
CA ASN A 38 14.13 25.33 11.73
C ASN A 38 14.43 26.19 12.98
N MET A 39 15.68 26.28 13.42
CA MET A 39 16.08 27.03 14.61
C MET A 39 16.85 28.32 14.29
N GLY A 40 16.70 28.84 13.07
CA GLY A 40 17.26 30.12 12.61
C GLY A 40 16.19 31.20 12.47
#